data_AF-A0A2V8E565-F1
#
_entry.id   AF-A0A2V8E565-F1
#
_cell.length_a   1.000
_cell.length_b   1.000
_cell.length_c   1.000
_cell.angle_alpha   90.00
_cell.angle_beta   90.00
_cell.angle_gamma   90.00
#
_symmetry.space_group_name_H-M   'P 1'
#
loop_
_entity.id
_entity.type
_entity.pdbx_description
1 polymer ?
#
loop_
_entity_poly.entity_id
_entity_poly.type
_entity_poly.pdbx_seq_one_letter_code
_entity_poly.pdbx_strand_id
1 'polypeptide(L)'
;MIRVTGPSFDLVSGWSSSGVPLKIAFEGIDRYFERYYRRGPRRRPVRIDRCAADVLDVFEEWRRAVGIGPAREPAGDGGDGAELRRGPSLTSHIERVLLKLSSARATAVLGTESDALLDRISSELDVARAASGGLRGEARRALIERLAAADAELMRVARRSIDDGLQRAIDTEAADQFARAHRALADRLVRERLGLPVVSYS
;
A
#
# COMPACT_ATOMS: atom_id res chain seq x y z
N MET A 1 25.57 14.80 -7.81
CA MET A 1 24.36 13.97 -7.67
C MET A 1 23.22 14.87 -7.23
N ILE A 2 22.20 15.07 -8.05
CA ILE A 2 21.09 15.98 -7.74
C ILE A 2 20.08 15.21 -6.89
N ARG A 3 19.92 15.59 -5.62
CA ARG A 3 18.85 15.07 -4.77
C ARG A 3 17.59 15.89 -5.02
N VAL A 4 16.63 15.31 -5.73
CA VAL A 4 15.28 15.87 -5.85
C VAL A 4 14.54 15.47 -4.57
N THR A 5 14.39 16.41 -3.65
CA THR A 5 13.69 16.20 -2.37
C THR A 5 12.63 17.27 -2.18
N GLY A 6 11.45 16.90 -1.68
CA GLY A 6 10.41 17.86 -1.33
C GLY A 6 9.03 17.20 -1.20
N PRO A 7 8.05 17.88 -0.57
CA PRO A 7 6.76 17.28 -0.22
C PRO A 7 6.02 16.63 -1.40
N SER A 8 6.08 17.28 -2.57
CA SER A 8 5.46 16.78 -3.80
C SER A 8 6.20 15.57 -4.39
N PHE A 9 7.52 15.47 -4.21
CA PHE A 9 8.30 14.30 -4.63
C PHE A 9 8.06 13.11 -3.70
N ASP A 10 8.00 13.37 -2.38
CA ASP A 10 7.71 12.34 -1.38
C ASP A 10 6.31 11.74 -1.59
N LEU A 11 5.35 12.57 -2.02
CA LEU A 11 4.00 12.13 -2.38
C LEU A 11 4.02 11.16 -3.57
N VAL A 12 4.67 11.53 -4.68
CA VAL A 12 4.73 10.70 -5.89
C VAL A 12 5.54 9.42 -5.64
N SER A 13 6.63 9.53 -4.89
CA SER A 13 7.42 8.38 -4.43
C SER A 13 6.60 7.44 -3.54
N GLY A 14 5.70 8.01 -2.73
CA GLY A 14 4.72 7.28 -1.94
C GLY A 14 3.76 6.46 -2.81
N TRP A 15 3.24 7.02 -3.90
CA TRP A 15 2.39 6.25 -4.84
C TRP A 15 3.13 5.06 -5.46
N SER A 16 4.36 5.29 -5.91
CA SER A 16 5.20 4.21 -6.47
C SER A 16 5.47 3.13 -5.44
N SER A 17 5.78 3.50 -4.20
CA SER A 17 6.05 2.56 -3.10
C SER A 17 4.80 1.76 -2.71
N SER A 18 3.61 2.37 -2.85
CA SER A 18 2.32 1.71 -2.66
C SER A 18 1.88 0.86 -3.87
N GLY A 19 2.70 0.76 -4.91
CA GLY A 19 2.43 -0.07 -6.09
C GLY A 19 1.48 0.55 -7.12
N VAL A 20 1.24 1.86 -7.07
CA VAL A 20 0.41 2.56 -8.07
C VAL A 20 1.13 2.53 -9.42
N PRO A 21 0.56 1.91 -10.47
CA PRO A 21 1.17 1.92 -11.78
C PRO A 21 1.22 3.34 -12.36
N LEU A 22 2.31 3.69 -13.05
CA LEU A 22 2.50 5.04 -13.59
C LEU A 22 1.34 5.51 -14.48
N LYS A 23 0.77 4.62 -15.30
CA LYS A 23 -0.39 4.94 -16.15
C LYS A 23 -1.64 5.28 -15.35
N ILE A 24 -1.85 4.60 -14.22
CA ILE A 24 -2.97 4.85 -13.31
C ILE A 24 -2.78 6.19 -12.59
N ALA A 25 -1.55 6.53 -12.21
CA ALA A 25 -1.24 7.85 -11.68
C ALA A 25 -1.51 8.97 -12.70
N PHE A 26 -1.14 8.77 -13.97
CA PHE A 26 -1.47 9.73 -15.03
C PHE A 26 -2.97 9.87 -15.24
N GLU A 27 -3.72 8.76 -15.29
CA GLU A 27 -5.17 8.80 -15.42
C GLU A 27 -5.83 9.59 -14.27
N GLY A 28 -5.37 9.41 -13.03
CA GLY A 28 -5.85 10.20 -11.90
C GLY A 28 -5.52 11.69 -12.00
N ILE A 29 -4.32 12.02 -12.48
CA ILE A 29 -3.94 13.42 -12.74
C ILE A 29 -4.83 14.02 -13.83
N ASP A 30 -5.06 13.30 -14.92
CA ASP A 30 -5.90 13.74 -16.03
C ASP A 30 -7.35 13.94 -15.58
N ARG A 31 -7.91 13.01 -14.79
CA ARG A 31 -9.24 13.11 -14.17
C ARG A 31 -9.37 14.37 -13.30
N TYR A 32 -8.34 14.70 -12.52
CA TYR A 32 -8.31 15.96 -11.76
C TYR A 32 -8.28 17.17 -12.70
N PHE A 33 -7.41 17.16 -13.71
CA PHE A 33 -7.23 18.26 -14.66
C PHE A 33 -8.53 18.55 -15.43
N GLU A 34 -9.20 17.52 -15.94
CA GLU A 34 -10.46 17.65 -16.65
C GLU A 34 -11.52 18.32 -15.77
N ARG A 35 -11.66 17.89 -14.51
CA ARG A 35 -12.56 18.54 -13.54
C ARG A 35 -12.14 19.97 -13.23
N TYR A 36 -10.85 20.22 -13.08
CA TYR A 36 -10.31 21.53 -12.72
C TYR A 36 -10.51 22.56 -13.85
N TYR A 37 -10.24 22.19 -15.10
CA TYR A 37 -10.32 23.04 -16.28
C TYR A 37 -11.69 23.05 -16.97
N ARG A 38 -12.67 22.29 -16.47
CA ARG A 38 -14.05 22.28 -16.99
C ARG A 38 -14.70 23.66 -17.11
N ARG A 39 -14.32 24.61 -16.25
CA ARG A 39 -14.82 26.00 -16.25
C ARG A 39 -13.93 26.97 -17.05
N GLY A 40 -13.03 26.47 -17.88
CA GLY A 40 -12.10 27.25 -18.68
C GLY A 40 -10.68 27.36 -18.10
N PRO A 41 -9.76 27.99 -18.85
CA PRO A 41 -8.35 28.09 -18.49
C PRO A 41 -8.17 28.95 -17.22
N ARG A 42 -7.33 28.48 -16.29
CA ARG A 42 -6.99 29.19 -15.06
C ARG A 42 -5.56 29.71 -15.09
N ARG A 43 -5.35 30.89 -14.47
CA ARG A 43 -4.05 31.58 -14.45
C ARG A 43 -2.95 30.86 -13.66
N ARG A 44 -3.29 29.93 -12.76
CA ARG A 44 -2.32 29.25 -11.89
C ARG A 44 -2.19 27.76 -12.25
N PRO A 45 -0.96 27.23 -12.42
CA PRO A 45 -0.74 25.80 -12.59
C PRO A 45 -1.25 25.00 -11.39
N VAL A 46 -1.81 23.83 -11.66
CA VAL A 46 -2.23 22.88 -10.62
C VAL A 46 -0.99 22.26 -9.98
N ARG A 47 -1.03 22.16 -8.65
CA ARG A 47 -0.01 21.45 -7.87
C ARG A 47 -0.35 19.97 -7.81
N ILE A 48 0.63 19.09 -7.99
CA ILE A 48 0.45 17.63 -7.97
C ILE A 48 -0.19 17.13 -6.67
N ASP A 49 0.05 17.82 -5.55
CA ASP A 49 -0.54 17.53 -4.24
C ASP A 49 -2.08 17.56 -4.25
N ARG A 50 -2.67 18.30 -5.21
CA ARG A 50 -4.12 18.39 -5.38
C ARG A 50 -4.72 17.21 -6.13
N CYS A 51 -3.93 16.52 -6.94
CA CYS A 51 -4.35 15.36 -7.71
C CYS A 51 -4.36 14.06 -6.89
N ALA A 52 -3.83 14.08 -5.66
CA ALA A 52 -3.62 12.87 -4.86
C ALA A 52 -4.88 12.04 -4.62
N ALA A 53 -6.02 12.70 -4.40
CA ALA A 53 -7.29 12.02 -4.19
C ALA A 53 -7.71 11.22 -5.44
N ASP A 54 -7.70 11.85 -6.61
CA ASP A 54 -8.09 11.19 -7.86
C ASP A 54 -7.15 10.05 -8.24
N VAL A 55 -5.83 10.21 -8.01
CA VAL A 55 -4.86 9.13 -8.25
C VAL A 55 -5.17 7.89 -7.41
N LEU A 56 -5.48 8.08 -6.13
CA LEU A 56 -5.84 6.97 -5.25
C LEU A 56 -7.21 6.37 -5.61
N ASP A 57 -8.17 7.19 -6.02
CA ASP A 57 -9.49 6.72 -6.46
C ASP A 57 -9.41 5.86 -7.73
N VAL A 58 -8.66 6.31 -8.75
CA VAL A 58 -8.38 5.52 -9.96
C VAL A 58 -7.63 4.24 -9.59
N PHE A 59 -6.67 4.32 -8.67
CA PHE A 59 -5.92 3.14 -8.24
C PHE A 59 -6.80 2.09 -7.56
N GLU A 60 -7.72 2.50 -6.68
CA GLU A 60 -8.67 1.55 -6.08
C GLU A 60 -9.68 1.02 -7.10
N GLU A 61 -10.13 1.85 -8.05
CA GLU A 61 -10.97 1.41 -9.17
C GLU A 61 -10.26 0.34 -10.00
N TRP A 62 -8.99 0.58 -10.36
CA TRP A 62 -8.14 -0.36 -11.07
C TRP A 62 -7.90 -1.65 -10.28
N ARG A 63 -7.59 -1.56 -8.98
CA ARG A 63 -7.41 -2.72 -8.09
C ARG A 63 -8.66 -3.60 -8.07
N ARG A 64 -9.84 -3.00 -7.93
CA ARG A 64 -11.13 -3.71 -7.98
C ARG A 64 -11.36 -4.36 -9.33
N ALA A 65 -11.14 -3.62 -10.42
CA ALA A 65 -11.36 -4.12 -11.79
C ALA A 65 -10.42 -5.28 -12.15
N VAL A 66 -9.19 -5.26 -11.65
CA VAL A 66 -8.16 -6.28 -11.90
C VAL A 66 -8.25 -7.42 -10.88
N GLY A 67 -9.12 -7.35 -9.87
CA GLY A 67 -9.25 -8.38 -8.85
C GLY A 67 -8.04 -8.48 -7.91
N ILE A 68 -7.20 -7.44 -7.85
CA ILE A 68 -6.16 -7.28 -6.84
C ILE A 68 -6.84 -6.71 -5.60
N GLY A 69 -7.61 -7.55 -4.90
CA GLY A 69 -8.22 -7.19 -3.62
C GLY A 69 -7.15 -7.13 -2.53
N PRO A 70 -7.35 -6.36 -1.44
CA PRO A 70 -6.56 -6.60 -0.25
C PRO A 70 -6.81 -8.06 0.16
N ALA A 71 -5.76 -8.78 0.57
CA ALA A 71 -5.94 -10.08 1.22
C ALA A 71 -7.04 -9.91 2.27
N ARG A 72 -8.08 -10.73 2.16
CA ARG A 72 -9.33 -10.63 2.92
C ARG A 72 -9.02 -10.50 4.42
N GLU A 73 -9.00 -9.28 4.94
CA GLU A 73 -9.11 -9.05 6.38
C GLU A 73 -10.55 -9.38 6.78
N PRO A 74 -10.77 -10.12 7.88
CA PRO A 74 -12.13 -10.41 8.33
C PRO A 74 -12.85 -9.09 8.59
N ALA A 75 -14.09 -9.00 8.10
CA ALA A 75 -14.93 -7.82 8.14
C ALA A 75 -15.03 -7.24 9.57
N GLY A 76 -14.32 -6.14 9.78
CA GLY A 76 -14.57 -5.18 10.85
C GLY A 76 -15.53 -4.11 10.33
N ASP A 77 -16.56 -3.87 11.12
CA ASP A 77 -17.74 -3.04 10.89
C ASP A 77 -17.49 -1.66 10.26
N GLY A 78 -18.50 -1.16 9.54
CA GLY A 78 -18.46 0.05 8.74
C GLY A 78 -18.21 1.33 9.52
N GLY A 79 -17.37 2.20 8.97
CA GLY A 79 -17.14 3.56 9.44
C GLY A 79 -16.67 4.46 8.31
N ASP A 80 -17.50 5.45 7.98
CA ASP A 80 -17.29 6.68 7.20
C ASP A 80 -16.11 6.79 6.20
N GLY A 81 -16.48 7.05 4.94
CA GLY A 81 -15.61 7.37 3.79
C GLY A 81 -14.84 8.71 3.87
N ALA A 82 -14.45 9.14 5.07
CA ALA A 82 -13.63 10.33 5.32
C ALA A 82 -12.20 10.01 5.83
N GLU A 83 -11.94 8.79 6.31
CA GLU A 83 -10.64 8.42 6.90
C GLU A 83 -9.57 7.96 5.88
N LEU A 84 -9.94 7.67 4.63
CA LEU A 84 -9.00 7.30 3.57
C LEU A 84 -8.12 8.47 3.06
N ARG A 85 -8.36 9.71 3.52
CA ARG A 85 -7.68 10.93 3.02
C ARG A 85 -6.43 11.34 3.79
N ARG A 86 -6.09 10.65 4.88
CA ARG A 86 -4.79 10.75 5.56
C ARG A 86 -4.29 9.33 5.72
N GLY A 87 -3.15 9.01 5.10
CA GLY A 87 -2.50 7.72 5.35
C GLY A 87 -2.42 7.47 6.87
N PRO A 88 -2.62 6.23 7.32
CA PRO A 88 -2.70 5.92 8.74
C PRO A 88 -1.50 6.54 9.47
N SER A 89 -1.77 7.17 10.62
CA SER A 89 -0.69 7.81 11.38
C SER A 89 0.39 6.76 11.70
N LEU A 90 1.65 7.18 11.71
CA LEU A 90 2.77 6.27 12.03
C LEU A 90 2.54 5.60 13.40
N THR A 91 1.97 6.33 14.35
CA THR A 91 1.57 5.81 15.66
C THR A 91 0.53 4.70 15.56
N SER A 92 -0.54 4.90 14.80
CA SER A 92 -1.58 3.88 14.58
C SER A 92 -1.04 2.64 13.85
N HIS A 93 -0.07 2.84 12.95
CA HIS A 93 0.63 1.72 12.32
C HIS A 93 1.47 0.94 13.34
N ILE A 94 2.26 1.63 14.18
CA ILE A 94 3.07 1.01 15.24
C ILE A 94 2.20 0.18 16.19
N GLU A 95 1.07 0.72 16.65
CA GLU A 95 0.16 0.01 17.57
C GLU A 95 -0.42 -1.27 16.95
N ARG A 96 -0.83 -1.21 15.67
CA ARG A 96 -1.31 -2.40 14.96
C ARG A 96 -0.21 -3.44 14.77
N VAL A 97 1.01 -3.02 14.48
CA VAL A 97 2.15 -3.93 14.31
C VAL A 97 2.47 -4.60 15.65
N LEU A 98 2.53 -3.86 16.76
CA LEU A 98 2.73 -4.42 18.09
C LEU A 98 1.67 -5.48 18.45
N LEU A 99 0.40 -5.21 18.14
CA LEU A 99 -0.68 -6.18 18.36
C LEU A 99 -0.49 -7.45 17.51
N LYS A 100 -0.15 -7.30 16.23
CA LYS A 100 0.11 -8.43 15.32
C LYS A 100 1.33 -9.25 15.74
N LEU A 101 2.42 -8.61 16.17
CA LEU A 101 3.62 -9.28 16.68
C LEU A 101 3.31 -10.08 17.95
N SER A 102 2.51 -9.52 18.87
CA SER A 102 2.07 -10.20 20.08
C SER A 102 1.24 -11.46 19.76
N SER A 103 0.32 -11.35 18.80
CA SER A 103 -0.49 -12.49 18.34
C SER A 103 0.36 -13.56 17.63
N ALA A 104 1.30 -13.15 16.78
CA ALA A 104 2.20 -14.06 16.07
C ALA A 104 3.07 -14.87 17.04
N ARG A 105 3.55 -14.22 18.11
CA ARG A 105 4.29 -14.86 19.21
C ARG A 105 3.42 -15.85 19.97
N ALA A 106 2.22 -15.45 20.39
CA ALA A 106 1.30 -16.31 21.11
C ALA A 106 0.90 -17.58 20.32
N THR A 107 0.85 -17.47 18.99
CA THR A 107 0.47 -18.57 18.09
C THR A 107 1.68 -19.38 17.61
N ALA A 108 2.92 -18.95 17.94
CA ALA A 108 4.17 -19.58 17.53
C ALA A 108 4.29 -19.85 16.00
N VAL A 109 3.70 -18.97 15.18
CA VAL A 109 3.57 -19.16 13.71
C VAL A 109 4.92 -19.34 13.03
N LEU A 110 5.97 -18.69 13.54
CA LEU A 110 7.32 -18.69 12.96
C LEU A 110 8.32 -19.55 13.78
N GLY A 111 7.83 -20.33 14.74
CA GLY A 111 8.67 -21.12 15.65
C GLY A 111 9.47 -20.29 16.66
N THR A 112 10.08 -20.97 17.63
CA THR A 112 10.80 -20.36 18.75
C THR A 112 12.08 -19.63 18.33
N GLU A 113 12.67 -19.99 17.19
CA GLU A 113 13.85 -19.30 16.62
C GLU A 113 13.54 -17.85 16.23
N SER A 114 12.27 -17.53 16.01
CA SER A 114 11.80 -16.19 15.61
C SER A 114 11.45 -15.30 16.81
N ASP A 115 11.27 -15.87 18.02
CA ASP A 115 10.83 -15.12 19.20
C ASP A 115 11.80 -13.99 19.56
N ALA A 116 13.11 -14.26 19.47
CA ALA A 116 14.14 -13.25 19.73
C ALA A 116 14.14 -12.10 18.71
N LEU A 117 13.67 -12.35 17.48
CA LEU A 117 13.48 -11.32 16.46
C LEU A 117 12.21 -10.51 16.76
N LEU A 118 11.10 -11.17 17.06
CA LEU A 118 9.83 -10.52 17.39
C LEU A 118 9.96 -9.62 18.64
N ASP A 119 10.69 -10.08 19.66
CA ASP A 119 10.93 -9.31 20.89
C ASP A 119 11.80 -8.07 20.65
N ARG A 120 12.80 -8.19 19.77
CA ARG A 120 13.65 -7.06 19.37
C ARG A 120 12.83 -6.00 18.62
N ILE A 121 12.02 -6.42 17.65
CA ILE A 121 11.17 -5.51 16.87
C ILE A 121 10.14 -4.84 17.78
N SER A 122 9.51 -5.60 18.69
CA SER A 122 8.51 -5.06 19.63
C SER A 122 9.13 -4.02 20.57
N SER A 123 10.31 -4.32 21.12
CA SER A 123 11.03 -3.38 21.99
C SER A 123 11.41 -2.08 21.26
N GLU A 124 11.85 -2.18 20.01
CA GLU A 124 12.18 -1.00 19.20
C GLU A 124 10.94 -0.13 18.90
N LEU A 125 9.81 -0.77 18.60
CA LEU A 125 8.53 -0.12 18.36
C LEU A 125 7.98 0.56 19.63
N ASP A 126 8.14 -0.05 20.80
CA ASP A 126 7.74 0.54 22.09
C ASP A 126 8.58 1.78 22.42
N VAL A 127 9.90 1.75 22.16
CA VAL A 127 10.77 2.94 22.30
C VAL A 127 10.33 4.06 21.36
N ALA A 128 10.03 3.72 20.10
CA ALA A 128 9.52 4.68 19.12
C ALA A 128 8.17 5.29 19.53
N ARG A 129 7.30 4.49 20.18
CA ARG A 129 6.01 4.93 20.72
C ARG A 129 6.17 5.84 21.94
N ALA A 130 7.11 5.53 22.83
CA ALA A 130 7.35 6.27 24.07
C ALA A 130 7.99 7.66 23.85
N ALA A 131 8.52 7.94 22.66
CA ALA A 131 9.11 9.23 22.31
C ALA A 131 8.07 10.37 22.35
N SER A 132 8.08 11.13 23.44
CA SER A 132 7.04 12.08 23.85
C SER A 132 6.89 13.34 22.96
N GLY A 133 7.71 13.49 21.92
CA GLY A 133 7.69 14.62 20.97
C GLY A 133 7.14 14.29 19.58
N GLY A 134 6.82 13.02 19.32
CA GLY A 134 6.50 12.52 17.98
C GLY A 134 7.71 12.46 17.05
N LEU A 135 7.73 11.49 16.15
CA LEU A 135 8.84 11.32 15.20
C LEU A 135 8.66 12.28 14.02
N ARG A 136 9.59 13.24 13.89
CA ARG A 136 9.60 14.22 12.79
C ARG A 136 10.95 14.22 12.08
N GLY A 137 10.93 14.65 10.82
CA GLY A 137 12.14 14.86 10.02
C GLY A 137 13.02 13.61 9.90
N GLU A 138 14.30 13.74 10.25
CA GLU A 138 15.29 12.66 10.17
C GLU A 138 14.95 11.47 11.06
N ALA A 139 14.44 11.71 12.28
CA ALA A 139 14.08 10.64 13.22
C ALA A 139 12.95 9.75 12.67
N ARG A 140 12.01 10.34 11.95
CA ARG A 140 10.94 9.61 11.25
C ARG A 140 11.49 8.78 10.09
N ARG A 141 12.36 9.36 9.27
CA ARG A 141 12.99 8.65 8.14
C ARG A 141 13.83 7.47 8.63
N ALA A 142 14.66 7.70 9.63
CA ALA A 142 15.48 6.66 10.24
C ALA A 142 14.64 5.52 10.85
N LEU A 143 13.49 5.82 11.47
CA LEU A 143 12.58 4.75 11.91
C LEU A 143 12.01 3.98 10.73
N ILE A 144 11.53 4.65 9.68
CA ILE A 144 10.96 3.97 8.50
C ILE A 144 12.00 3.04 7.85
N GLU A 145 13.25 3.48 7.72
CA GLU A 145 14.33 2.64 7.19
C GLU A 145 14.59 1.42 8.06
N ARG A 146 14.61 1.59 9.40
CA ARG A 146 14.75 0.45 10.32
C ARG A 146 13.57 -0.50 10.27
N LEU A 147 12.34 0.01 10.15
CA LEU A 147 11.15 -0.83 9.96
C LEU A 147 11.21 -1.64 8.67
N ALA A 148 11.64 -1.02 7.57
CA ALA A 148 11.83 -1.73 6.30
C ALA A 148 12.90 -2.83 6.41
N ALA A 149 14.00 -2.57 7.12
CA ALA A 149 15.03 -3.57 7.38
C ALA A 149 14.53 -4.73 8.27
N ALA A 150 13.76 -4.41 9.31
CA ALA A 150 13.14 -5.40 10.20
C ALA A 150 12.10 -6.27 9.47
N ASP A 151 11.29 -5.69 8.59
CA ASP A 151 10.34 -6.42 7.75
C ASP A 151 11.07 -7.38 6.79
N ALA A 152 12.14 -6.92 6.14
CA ALA A 152 12.95 -7.78 5.28
C ALA A 152 13.60 -8.95 6.04
N GLU A 153 14.04 -8.73 7.28
CA GLU A 153 14.53 -9.77 8.18
C GLU A 153 13.44 -10.79 8.51
N LEU A 154 12.28 -10.29 8.93
CA LEU A 154 11.12 -11.12 9.28
C LEU A 154 10.70 -12.00 8.10
N MET A 155 10.60 -11.43 6.90
CA MET A 155 10.25 -12.17 5.69
C MET A 155 11.28 -13.22 5.31
N ARG A 156 12.58 -12.99 5.56
CA ARG A 156 13.62 -13.98 5.31
C ARG A 156 13.57 -15.13 6.31
N VAL A 157 13.22 -14.86 7.56
CA VAL A 157 12.99 -15.91 8.57
C VAL A 157 11.75 -16.71 8.19
N ALA A 158 10.64 -16.04 7.88
CA ALA A 158 9.40 -16.69 7.46
C ALA A 158 9.59 -17.61 6.24
N ARG A 159 10.34 -17.16 5.22
CA ARG A 159 10.64 -17.99 4.04
C ARG A 159 11.49 -19.23 4.34
N ARG A 160 12.29 -19.20 5.41
CA ARG A 160 13.08 -20.37 5.83
C ARG A 160 12.26 -21.34 6.69
N SER A 161 11.20 -20.87 7.33
CA SER A 161 10.36 -21.69 8.21
C SER A 161 9.21 -22.40 7.49
N ILE A 162 8.81 -21.94 6.30
CA ILE A 162 7.77 -22.59 5.50
C ILE A 162 8.32 -23.83 4.78
N ASP A 163 7.51 -24.89 4.73
CA ASP A 163 7.83 -26.11 4.00
C ASP A 163 7.57 -25.98 2.48
N ASP A 164 8.15 -26.89 1.70
CA ASP A 164 8.03 -26.92 0.24
C ASP A 164 6.58 -27.11 -0.25
N GLY A 165 5.70 -27.71 0.55
CA GLY A 165 4.28 -27.86 0.24
C GLY A 165 3.54 -26.53 0.36
N LEU A 166 3.72 -25.84 1.47
CA LEU A 166 3.16 -24.50 1.70
C LEU A 166 3.73 -23.48 0.70
N GLN A 167 5.04 -23.52 0.43
CA GLN A 167 5.66 -22.64 -0.57
C GLN A 167 5.03 -22.85 -1.96
N ARG A 168 4.86 -24.10 -2.41
CA ARG A 168 4.19 -24.39 -3.69
C ARG A 168 2.73 -23.95 -3.72
N ALA A 169 2.01 -24.06 -2.61
CA ALA A 169 0.63 -23.59 -2.51
C ALA A 169 0.55 -22.07 -2.68
N ILE A 170 1.43 -21.32 -2.00
CA ILE A 170 1.55 -19.86 -2.13
C ILE A 170 1.90 -19.47 -3.57
N ASP A 171 2.86 -20.14 -4.20
CA ASP A 171 3.28 -19.84 -5.57
C ASP A 171 2.17 -20.11 -6.59
N THR A 172 1.44 -21.22 -6.42
CA THR A 172 0.28 -21.57 -7.26
C THR A 172 -0.82 -20.53 -7.11
N GLU A 173 -1.17 -20.17 -5.87
CA GLU A 173 -2.19 -19.16 -5.60
C GLU A 173 -1.79 -17.78 -6.17
N ALA A 174 -0.54 -17.37 -5.98
CA ALA A 174 -0.01 -16.12 -6.52
C ALA A 174 -0.05 -16.10 -8.06
N ALA A 175 0.35 -17.20 -8.72
CA ALA A 175 0.30 -17.35 -10.17
C ALA A 175 -1.14 -17.28 -10.69
N ASP A 176 -2.08 -17.94 -10.02
CA ASP A 176 -3.50 -17.91 -10.35
C ASP A 176 -4.11 -16.52 -10.18
N GLN A 177 -3.80 -15.83 -9.09
CA GLN A 177 -4.21 -14.45 -8.87
C GLN A 177 -3.65 -13.53 -9.97
N PHE A 178 -2.37 -13.65 -10.30
CA PHE A 178 -1.75 -12.90 -11.38
C PHE A 178 -2.39 -13.19 -12.74
N ALA A 179 -2.68 -14.45 -13.05
CA ALA A 179 -3.32 -14.84 -14.30
C ALA A 179 -4.74 -14.30 -14.42
N ARG A 180 -5.51 -14.24 -13.32
CA ARG A 180 -6.83 -13.59 -13.28
C ARG A 180 -6.73 -12.09 -13.47
N ALA A 181 -5.81 -11.45 -12.75
CA ALA A 181 -5.53 -10.02 -12.87
C ALA A 181 -5.14 -9.61 -14.29
N HIS A 182 -4.18 -10.34 -14.88
CA HIS A 182 -3.74 -10.11 -16.24
C HIS A 182 -4.90 -10.23 -17.24
N ARG A 183 -5.75 -11.27 -17.12
CA ARG A 183 -6.94 -11.44 -17.96
C ARG A 183 -7.92 -10.28 -17.83
N ALA A 184 -8.26 -9.89 -16.60
CA ALA A 184 -9.18 -8.77 -16.35
C ALA A 184 -8.66 -7.44 -16.92
N LEU A 185 -7.35 -7.18 -16.78
CA LEU A 185 -6.71 -6.02 -17.38
C LEU A 185 -6.73 -6.07 -18.91
N ALA A 186 -6.42 -7.23 -19.50
CA ALA A 186 -6.46 -7.42 -20.95
C ALA A 186 -7.87 -7.19 -21.50
N ASP A 187 -8.90 -7.75 -20.86
CA ASP A 187 -10.30 -7.56 -21.26
C ASP A 187 -10.71 -6.10 -21.18
N ARG A 188 -10.31 -5.38 -20.11
CA ARG A 188 -10.56 -3.94 -19.99
C ARG A 188 -9.91 -3.16 -21.12
N LEU A 189 -8.63 -3.42 -21.42
CA LEU A 189 -7.92 -2.75 -22.51
C LEU A 189 -8.56 -3.04 -23.87
N VAL A 190 -9.02 -4.27 -24.11
CA VAL A 190 -9.77 -4.62 -25.33
C VAL A 190 -11.06 -3.81 -25.42
N ARG A 191 -11.83 -3.71 -24.33
CA ARG A 191 -13.07 -2.91 -24.30
C ARG A 191 -12.81 -1.44 -24.59
N GLU A 192 -11.82 -0.84 -23.93
CA GLU A 192 -11.45 0.57 -24.14
C GLU A 192 -11.04 0.84 -25.58
N ARG A 193 -10.21 -0.04 -26.18
CA ARG A 193 -9.72 0.14 -27.56
C ARG A 193 -10.79 -0.09 -28.62
N LEU A 194 -11.76 -0.94 -28.35
CA LEU A 194 -12.86 -1.25 -29.27
C LEU A 194 -14.14 -0.45 -28.96
N GLY A 195 -14.15 0.40 -27.93
CA GLY A 195 -15.33 1.16 -27.52
C GLY A 195 -16.49 0.29 -27.04
N LEU A 196 -16.20 -0.90 -26.48
CA LEU A 196 -17.22 -1.86 -26.07
C LEU A 196 -17.80 -1.48 -24.69
N PRO A 197 -19.14 -1.51 -24.51
CA PRO A 197 -19.75 -1.27 -23.22
C PRO A 197 -19.56 -2.44 -22.26
N VAL A 198 -19.62 -2.17 -20.96
CA VAL A 198 -19.73 -3.21 -19.94
C VAL A 198 -21.20 -3.65 -19.88
N VAL A 199 -21.47 -4.87 -20.34
CA VAL A 199 -22.84 -5.43 -20.37
C VAL A 199 -23.21 -6.18 -19.09
N SER A 200 -22.24 -6.47 -18.22
CA SER A 200 -22.48 -7.08 -16.92
C SER A 200 -23.05 -6.05 -15.93
N TYR A 201 -24.15 -6.39 -15.27
CA TYR A 201 -24.69 -5.65 -14.13
C TYR A 201 -24.10 -6.23 -12.84
N SER A 202 -23.44 -5.40 -12.03
CA SER A 202 -22.87 -5.77 -10.71
C SER A 202 -23.35 -4.81 -9.64
#